data_AF-A0A4Q2VE59-F1
#
_entry.id   AF-A0A4Q2VE59-F1
#
_cell.length_a   1.000
_cell.length_b   1.000
_cell.length_c   1.000
_cell.angle_alpha   90.00
_cell.angle_beta   90.00
_cell.angle_gamma   90.00
#
_symmetry.space_group_name_H-M   'P 1'
#
loop_
_entity.id
_entity.type
_entity.pdbx_description
1 polymer ?
#
loop_
_entity_poly.entity_id
_entity_poly.type
_entity_poly.pdbx_seq_one_letter_code
_entity_poly.pdbx_strand_id
1 'polypeptide(L)'
;MRLTVKQLAALHEADEDKIFQLPERRRHSPGVLAALVRAGLLKATSVGVIWTITDAGRAELACHRSKNGNPSIVARTSPTVAALEQTEWAKQFKVDSPVSYKAALQYALEDGLSVFIERSFETGDPVWAVRVFDDPEFWMEAKPTKAQAIALCREMGWKVVE
;
A
#
# COMPACT_ATOMS: atom_id res chain seq x y z
N MET A 1 5.76 -6.52 24.92
CA MET A 1 4.72 -5.53 25.27
C MET A 1 3.56 -5.69 24.29
N ARG A 2 2.28 -5.39 24.61
CA ARG A 2 1.22 -5.45 23.58
C ARG A 2 1.14 -4.11 22.85
N LEU A 3 1.69 -4.04 21.64
CA LEU A 3 1.59 -2.86 20.78
C LEU A 3 0.17 -2.71 20.23
N THR A 4 -0.31 -1.48 20.14
CA THR A 4 -1.55 -1.16 19.41
C THR A 4 -1.31 -1.23 17.90
N VAL A 5 -2.39 -1.37 17.11
CA VAL A 5 -2.31 -1.41 15.63
C VAL A 5 -1.58 -0.19 15.06
N LYS A 6 -1.80 1.01 15.63
CA LYS A 6 -1.13 2.25 15.22
C LYS A 6 0.36 2.26 15.55
N GLN A 7 0.74 1.70 16.70
CA GLN A 7 2.15 1.58 17.10
C GLN A 7 2.88 0.56 16.23
N LEU A 8 2.22 -0.54 15.84
CA LEU A 8 2.79 -1.54 14.96
C LEU A 8 2.98 -0.99 13.54
N ALA A 9 2.00 -0.26 13.00
CA ALA A 9 2.12 0.39 11.69
C ALA A 9 3.28 1.40 11.65
N ALA A 10 3.41 2.24 12.67
CA ALA A 10 4.52 3.19 12.75
C ALA A 10 5.90 2.50 12.89
N LEU A 11 5.96 1.31 13.48
CA LEU A 11 7.20 0.53 13.60
C LEU A 11 7.58 -0.15 12.28
N HIS A 12 6.59 -0.66 11.53
CA HIS A 12 6.80 -1.18 10.17
C HIS A 12 7.31 -0.09 9.23
N GLU A 13 6.68 1.09 9.23
CA GLU A 13 7.09 2.21 8.38
C GLU A 13 8.51 2.70 8.71
N ALA A 14 8.90 2.69 10.00
CA ALA A 14 10.26 3.04 10.41
C ALA A 14 11.34 2.00 10.07
N ASP A 15 10.95 0.77 9.74
CA ASP A 15 11.86 -0.28 9.24
C ASP A 15 12.11 -0.12 7.72
N GLU A 16 11.09 0.34 6.99
CA GLU A 16 11.14 0.56 5.54
C GLU A 16 11.78 1.91 5.17
N ASP A 17 11.39 3.00 5.86
CA ASP A 17 11.91 4.34 5.61
C ASP A 17 13.10 4.65 6.54
N LYS A 18 14.31 4.62 5.98
CA LYS A 18 15.55 4.84 6.75
C LYS A 18 15.65 6.24 7.39
N ILE A 19 14.83 7.23 6.97
CA ILE A 19 14.90 8.61 7.46
C ILE A 19 13.50 9.26 7.44
N PHE A 20 12.84 9.29 8.60
CA PHE A 20 11.56 9.96 8.79
C PHE A 20 11.71 11.50 8.90
N GLN A 21 11.52 12.28 7.83
CA GLN A 21 11.48 13.75 7.94
C GLN A 21 10.06 14.26 8.22
N LEU A 22 9.83 14.77 9.43
CA LEU A 22 8.59 15.47 9.83
C LEU A 22 8.78 16.96 9.54
N PRO A 23 8.20 17.47 8.45
CA PRO A 23 6.98 18.22 8.68
C PRO A 23 5.82 17.95 7.70
N GLU A 24 6.03 17.28 6.57
CA GLU A 24 5.06 17.33 5.46
C GLU A 24 4.07 16.15 5.38
N ARG A 25 4.31 15.05 6.09
CA ARG A 25 3.40 13.89 6.08
C ARG A 25 3.10 13.41 7.50
N ARG A 26 2.18 14.07 8.20
CA ARG A 26 1.67 13.59 9.50
C ARG A 26 0.78 12.35 9.31
N ARG A 27 1.36 11.21 8.92
CA ARG A 27 0.65 9.92 8.87
C ARG A 27 0.38 9.33 10.26
N HIS A 28 1.19 9.69 11.26
CA HIS A 28 1.05 9.21 12.64
C HIS A 28 0.97 10.35 13.66
N SER A 29 0.11 10.19 14.66
CA SER A 29 -0.03 11.17 15.73
C SER A 29 1.24 11.24 16.60
N PRO A 30 1.64 12.43 17.10
CA PRO A 30 2.82 12.59 17.97
C PRO A 30 2.83 11.67 19.21
N GLY A 31 1.65 11.36 19.75
CA GLY A 31 1.52 10.47 20.91
C GLY A 31 1.94 9.01 20.63
N VAL A 32 1.77 8.53 19.39
CA VAL A 32 2.17 7.17 18.99
C VAL A 32 3.69 7.08 18.90
N LEU A 33 4.33 8.05 18.26
CA LEU A 33 5.79 8.12 18.14
C LEU A 33 6.43 8.27 19.52
N ALA A 34 5.91 9.16 20.37
CA ALA A 34 6.40 9.34 21.74
C ALA A 34 6.30 8.05 22.59
N ALA A 35 5.25 7.25 22.38
CA ALA A 35 5.09 5.98 23.08
C ALA A 35 6.14 4.94 22.65
N LEU A 36 6.45 4.84 21.36
CA LEU A 36 7.48 3.93 20.84
C LEU A 36 8.88 4.32 21.29
N VAL A 37 9.16 5.62 21.41
CA VAL A 37 10.44 6.14 21.93
C VAL A 37 10.59 5.83 23.42
N ARG A 38 9.54 6.04 24.22
CA ARG A 38 9.54 5.64 25.64
C ARG A 38 9.73 4.14 25.83
N ALA A 39 9.25 3.33 24.88
CA ALA A 39 9.45 1.90 24.87
C ALA A 39 10.84 1.47 24.33
N GLY A 40 11.69 2.43 23.92
CA GLY A 40 13.02 2.15 23.36
C GLY A 40 13.01 1.52 21.98
N LEU A 41 11.85 1.48 21.30
CA LEU A 41 11.68 0.84 19.99
C LEU A 41 12.04 1.78 18.83
N LEU A 42 11.94 3.09 19.06
CA LEU A 42 12.41 4.13 18.16
C LEU A 42 13.42 5.02 18.89
N LYS A 43 14.39 5.55 18.15
CA LYS A 43 15.32 6.57 18.63
C LYS A 43 15.22 7.81 17.74
N ALA A 44 15.14 8.98 18.35
CA ALA A 44 15.34 10.25 17.65
C ALA A 44 16.84 10.55 17.56
N THR A 45 17.35 10.84 16.37
CA THR A 45 18.73 11.32 16.19
C THR A 45 18.86 12.84 16.31
N SER A 46 17.75 13.57 16.20
CA SER A 46 17.64 15.00 16.52
C SER A 46 16.20 15.31 16.95
N VAL A 47 16.01 16.36 17.75
CA VAL A 47 14.66 16.77 18.23
C VAL A 47 13.82 17.13 17.02
N GLY A 48 12.99 16.18 16.57
CA GLY A 48 11.90 16.40 15.62
C GLY A 48 12.13 16.01 14.16
N VAL A 49 13.29 15.48 13.74
CA VAL A 49 13.55 15.39 12.28
C VAL A 49 13.93 14.00 11.76
N ILE A 50 14.40 13.06 12.58
CA ILE A 50 14.74 11.71 12.10
C ILE A 50 14.49 10.69 13.21
N TRP A 51 13.59 9.73 12.94
CA TRP A 51 13.36 8.57 13.79
C TRP A 51 13.98 7.34 13.14
N THR A 52 14.75 6.58 13.91
CA THR A 52 15.36 5.31 13.46
C THR A 52 14.89 4.17 14.35
N ILE A 53 14.51 3.04 13.75
CA ILE A 53 14.16 1.83 14.49
C ILE A 53 15.40 1.26 15.20
N THR A 54 15.24 0.93 16.48
CA THR A 54 16.31 0.33 17.29
C THR A 54 16.38 -1.18 17.09
N ASP A 55 17.46 -1.84 17.55
CA ASP A 55 17.53 -3.30 17.57
C ASP A 55 16.40 -3.94 18.38
N ALA A 56 15.99 -3.29 19.49
CA ALA A 56 14.83 -3.72 20.28
C ALA A 56 13.52 -3.55 19.50
N GLY A 57 13.38 -2.46 18.72
CA GLY A 57 12.27 -2.26 17.79
C GLY A 57 12.19 -3.37 16.75
N ARG A 58 13.31 -3.69 16.10
CA ARG A 58 13.42 -4.78 15.12
C ARG A 58 13.10 -6.15 15.74
N ALA A 59 13.59 -6.41 16.96
CA ALA A 59 13.32 -7.65 17.68
C ALA A 59 11.83 -7.80 18.05
N GLU A 60 11.18 -6.73 18.53
CA GLU A 60 9.75 -6.75 18.86
C GLU A 60 8.89 -6.97 17.60
N LEU A 61 9.29 -6.35 16.47
CA LEU A 61 8.67 -6.56 15.16
C LEU A 61 8.79 -8.03 14.70
N ALA A 62 9.98 -8.61 14.83
CA ALA A 62 10.24 -10.02 14.51
C ALA A 62 9.47 -10.99 15.42
N CYS A 63 9.36 -10.70 16.73
CA CYS A 63 8.57 -11.48 17.67
C CYS A 63 7.06 -11.43 17.36
N HIS A 64 6.54 -10.27 16.92
CA HIS A 64 5.17 -10.17 16.42
C HIS A 64 4.96 -10.97 15.13
N ARG A 65 5.94 -10.94 14.21
CA ARG A 65 5.93 -11.75 12.98
C ARG A 65 5.92 -13.25 13.27
N SER A 66 6.62 -13.69 14.31
CA SER A 66 6.72 -15.09 14.74
C SER A 66 5.50 -15.56 15.54
N LYS A 67 4.85 -14.70 16.34
CA LYS A 67 3.65 -15.04 17.14
C LYS A 67 2.37 -15.21 16.32
N ASN A 68 2.35 -14.71 15.08
CA ASN A 68 1.28 -14.98 14.11
C ASN A 68 1.56 -16.22 13.24
N GLY A 69 2.39 -17.15 13.73
CA GLY A 69 2.65 -18.46 13.13
C GLY A 69 1.42 -19.37 13.14
N ASN A 70 0.43 -19.02 12.30
CA ASN A 70 -0.52 -19.96 11.72
C ASN A 70 0.05 -20.35 10.34
N PRO A 71 0.24 -21.62 9.99
CA PRO A 71 0.91 -22.02 8.76
C PRO A 71 -0.05 -21.85 7.58
N SER A 72 -0.31 -20.62 7.16
CA SER A 72 -1.02 -20.29 5.90
C SER A 72 -0.97 -18.81 5.50
N ILE A 73 -0.37 -17.91 6.27
CA ILE A 73 -0.24 -16.51 5.82
C ILE A 73 0.99 -16.42 4.92
N VAL A 74 0.75 -16.70 3.63
CA VAL A 74 1.59 -16.26 2.53
C VAL A 74 1.91 -14.80 2.80
N ALA A 75 3.19 -14.49 3.04
CA ALA A 75 3.65 -13.12 3.05
C ALA A 75 3.14 -12.49 1.74
N ARG A 76 2.28 -11.49 1.81
CA ARG A 76 2.00 -10.65 0.64
C ARG A 76 3.30 -9.92 0.37
N THR A 77 4.17 -10.57 -0.40
CA THR A 77 5.28 -9.94 -1.10
C THR A 77 4.68 -8.77 -1.82
N SER A 78 5.13 -7.56 -1.50
CA SER A 78 4.91 -6.39 -2.35
C SER A 78 5.16 -6.83 -3.79
N PRO A 79 4.20 -6.63 -4.69
CA PRO A 79 4.29 -7.20 -6.02
C PRO A 79 5.55 -6.66 -6.70
N THR A 80 6.37 -7.54 -7.29
CA THR A 80 7.47 -7.10 -8.15
C THR A 80 6.90 -6.79 -9.52
N VAL A 81 7.58 -5.93 -10.29
CA VAL A 81 7.20 -5.66 -11.70
C VAL A 81 7.06 -6.97 -12.47
N ALA A 82 8.04 -7.87 -12.35
CA ALA A 82 8.02 -9.16 -13.01
C ALA A 82 6.82 -10.03 -12.61
N ALA A 83 6.33 -9.95 -11.36
CA ALA A 83 5.13 -10.67 -10.94
C ALA A 83 3.86 -10.02 -11.50
N LEU A 84 3.77 -8.68 -11.51
CA LEU A 84 2.63 -7.96 -12.10
C LEU A 84 2.50 -8.22 -13.59
N GLU A 85 3.60 -8.22 -14.33
CA GLU A 85 3.61 -8.48 -15.78
C GLU A 85 3.08 -9.88 -16.14
N GLN A 86 3.09 -10.83 -15.20
CA GLN A 86 2.53 -12.18 -15.39
C GLN A 86 1.03 -12.25 -15.12
N THR A 87 0.43 -11.23 -14.52
CA THR A 87 -1.02 -11.17 -14.29
C THR A 87 -1.78 -11.03 -15.61
N GLU A 88 -2.98 -11.59 -15.65
CA GLU A 88 -3.85 -11.45 -16.84
C GLU A 88 -4.26 -9.99 -17.06
N TRP A 89 -4.46 -9.23 -15.98
CA TRP A 89 -4.69 -7.78 -16.07
C TRP A 89 -3.55 -7.07 -16.80
N ALA A 90 -2.29 -7.27 -16.39
CA ALA A 90 -1.17 -6.56 -17.00
C ALA A 90 -0.98 -6.95 -18.48
N LYS A 91 -1.11 -8.24 -18.80
CA LYS A 91 -1.05 -8.71 -20.20
C LYS A 91 -2.11 -8.05 -21.06
N GLN A 92 -3.34 -7.99 -20.57
CA GLN A 92 -4.47 -7.40 -21.30
C GLN A 92 -4.32 -5.87 -21.41
N PHE A 93 -3.98 -5.19 -20.30
CA PHE A 93 -3.76 -3.74 -20.28
C PHE A 93 -2.67 -3.31 -21.27
N LYS A 94 -1.61 -4.11 -21.42
CA LYS A 94 -0.55 -3.84 -22.39
C LYS A 94 -1.05 -3.85 -23.83
N VAL A 95 -2.00 -4.73 -24.16
CA VAL A 95 -2.61 -4.81 -25.49
C VAL A 95 -3.56 -3.63 -25.71
N ASP A 96 -4.39 -3.33 -24.71
CA ASP A 96 -5.45 -2.33 -24.83
C ASP A 96 -4.91 -0.89 -24.74
N SER A 97 -3.83 -0.68 -23.97
CA SER A 97 -3.27 0.64 -23.66
C SER A 97 -1.75 0.59 -23.50
N PRO A 98 -1.00 0.27 -24.58
CA PRO A 98 0.45 0.08 -24.53
C PRO A 98 1.21 1.33 -24.06
N VAL A 99 0.72 2.52 -24.39
CA VAL A 99 1.34 3.81 -24.02
C VAL A 99 1.28 4.04 -22.50
N SER A 100 0.17 3.67 -21.87
CA SER A 100 -0.07 3.86 -20.44
C SER A 100 0.43 2.69 -19.59
N TYR A 101 0.85 1.58 -20.21
CA TYR A 101 1.21 0.34 -19.52
C TYR A 101 2.28 0.52 -18.43
N LYS A 102 3.32 1.30 -18.71
CA LYS A 102 4.39 1.56 -17.74
C LYS A 102 3.88 2.32 -16.51
N ALA A 103 3.01 3.32 -16.72
CA ALA A 103 2.41 4.08 -15.63
C ALA A 103 1.43 3.22 -14.82
N ALA A 104 0.63 2.39 -15.49
CA ALA A 104 -0.27 1.45 -14.83
C ALA A 104 0.48 0.46 -13.92
N LEU A 105 1.62 -0.06 -14.37
CA LEU A 105 2.47 -0.91 -13.53
C LEU A 105 3.03 -0.13 -12.33
N GLN A 106 3.43 1.13 -12.50
CA GLN A 106 3.91 1.95 -11.39
C GLN A 106 2.85 2.13 -10.31
N TYR A 107 1.61 2.43 -10.69
CA TYR A 107 0.50 2.48 -9.75
C TYR A 107 0.22 1.12 -9.09
N ALA A 108 0.22 0.03 -9.87
CA ALA A 108 -0.04 -1.30 -9.34
C ALA A 108 1.07 -1.84 -8.39
N LEU A 109 2.26 -1.25 -8.40
CA LEU A 109 3.33 -1.55 -7.42
C LEU A 109 3.09 -0.89 -6.06
N GLU A 110 2.26 0.14 -5.99
CA GLU A 110 1.97 0.84 -4.74
C GLU A 110 1.22 -0.10 -3.78
N ASP A 111 1.79 -0.27 -2.58
CA ASP A 111 1.15 -1.10 -1.56
C ASP A 111 -0.18 -0.46 -1.12
N GLY A 112 -1.28 -1.17 -1.38
CA GLY A 112 -2.61 -0.69 -1.07
C GLY A 112 -3.05 0.52 -1.89
N LEU A 113 -2.64 0.61 -3.16
CA LEU A 113 -3.12 1.61 -4.14
C LEU A 113 -4.60 1.91 -3.91
N SER A 114 -4.91 3.19 -3.67
CA SER A 114 -6.29 3.62 -3.47
C SER A 114 -6.94 3.92 -4.82
N VAL A 115 -8.08 3.29 -5.06
CA VAL A 115 -8.84 3.43 -6.31
C VAL A 115 -10.30 3.71 -6.01
N PHE A 116 -10.98 4.45 -6.88
CA PHE A 116 -12.43 4.56 -6.85
C PHE A 116 -13.03 3.89 -8.09
N ILE A 117 -14.27 3.43 -7.95
CA ILE A 117 -14.99 2.76 -9.02
C ILE A 117 -16.22 3.58 -9.37
N GLU A 118 -16.22 4.15 -10.56
CA GLU A 118 -17.33 4.96 -11.06
C GLU A 118 -17.90 4.39 -12.36
N ARG A 119 -19.14 4.76 -12.66
CA ARG A 119 -19.78 4.40 -13.91
C ARG A 119 -19.46 5.48 -14.94
N SER A 120 -18.78 5.10 -16.02
CA SER A 120 -18.43 5.99 -17.13
C SER A 120 -19.14 5.57 -18.43
N PHE A 121 -19.34 6.54 -19.31
CA PHE A 121 -19.92 6.38 -20.66
C PHE A 121 -18.95 6.86 -21.75
N GLU A 122 -17.71 7.19 -21.41
CA GLU A 122 -16.72 7.77 -22.33
C GLU A 122 -16.36 6.82 -23.49
N THR A 123 -16.54 5.52 -23.31
CA THR A 123 -16.33 4.48 -24.33
C THR A 123 -17.55 4.23 -25.20
N GLY A 124 -18.64 4.99 -25.04
CA GLY A 124 -19.92 4.78 -25.72
C GLY A 124 -20.84 3.80 -24.99
N ASP A 125 -20.30 2.65 -24.56
CA ASP A 125 -21.00 1.70 -23.70
C ASP A 125 -20.77 2.01 -22.20
N PRO A 126 -21.78 1.81 -21.33
CA PRO A 126 -21.63 2.02 -19.90
C PRO A 126 -20.67 1.00 -19.29
N VAL A 127 -19.56 1.49 -18.76
CA VAL A 127 -18.53 0.69 -18.08
C VAL A 127 -18.34 1.16 -16.64
N TRP A 128 -17.78 0.27 -15.83
CA TRP A 128 -17.31 0.58 -14.48
C TRP A 128 -15.80 0.77 -14.53
N ALA A 129 -15.38 2.02 -14.51
CA ALA A 129 -13.98 2.42 -14.56
C ALA A 129 -13.35 2.32 -13.17
N VAL A 130 -12.18 1.70 -13.08
CA VAL A 130 -11.32 1.71 -11.91
C VAL A 130 -10.29 2.81 -12.12
N ARG A 131 -10.31 3.84 -11.28
CA ARG A 131 -9.44 5.02 -11.40
C ARG A 131 -8.57 5.19 -10.18
N VAL A 132 -7.37 5.71 -10.38
CA VAL A 132 -6.46 6.02 -9.28
C VAL A 132 -7.02 7.19 -8.48
N PHE A 133 -7.06 7.07 -7.15
CA PHE A 133 -7.63 8.12 -6.30
C PHE A 133 -6.85 9.43 -6.37
N ASP A 134 -5.52 9.36 -6.34
CA ASP A 134 -4.63 10.52 -6.42
C ASP A 134 -4.42 11.02 -7.87
N ASP A 135 -4.88 10.26 -8.88
CA ASP A 135 -4.87 10.61 -10.30
C ASP A 135 -6.17 10.16 -11.00
N PRO A 136 -7.28 10.90 -10.80
CA PRO A 136 -8.62 10.53 -11.30
C PRO A 136 -8.75 10.46 -12.82
N GLU A 137 -7.81 11.02 -13.58
CA GLU A 137 -7.79 10.94 -15.04
C GLU A 137 -7.19 9.61 -15.53
N PHE A 138 -6.45 8.90 -14.66
CA PHE A 138 -5.83 7.63 -15.01
C PHE A 138 -6.73 6.43 -14.74
N TRP A 139 -7.02 5.68 -15.80
CA TRP A 139 -7.82 4.46 -15.75
C TRP A 139 -6.91 3.24 -15.58
N MET A 140 -7.09 2.53 -14.49
CA MET A 140 -6.44 1.24 -14.24
C MET A 140 -7.13 0.09 -14.97
N GLU A 141 -8.44 0.20 -15.20
CA GLU A 141 -9.26 -0.80 -15.88
C GLU A 141 -10.67 -0.27 -16.19
N ALA A 142 -11.35 -0.85 -17.18
CA ALA A 142 -12.80 -0.71 -17.36
C ALA A 142 -13.48 -2.09 -17.46
N LYS A 143 -14.51 -2.35 -16.64
CA LYS A 143 -15.29 -3.60 -16.70
C LYS A 143 -16.78 -3.37 -16.99
N PRO A 144 -17.47 -4.31 -17.65
CA PRO A 144 -18.91 -4.20 -17.91
C PRO A 144 -19.77 -4.11 -16.63
N THR A 145 -19.31 -4.68 -15.52
CA THR A 145 -20.07 -4.70 -14.25
C THR A 145 -19.23 -4.22 -13.06
N LYS A 146 -19.88 -3.56 -12.10
CA LYS A 146 -19.23 -3.13 -10.84
C LYS A 146 -18.63 -4.30 -10.08
N ALA A 147 -19.31 -5.46 -10.11
CA ALA A 147 -18.85 -6.68 -9.45
C ALA A 147 -17.50 -7.17 -10.01
N GLN A 148 -17.33 -7.14 -11.34
CA GLN A 148 -16.06 -7.49 -11.99
C GLN A 148 -14.95 -6.50 -11.65
N ALA A 149 -15.25 -5.20 -11.62
CA ALA A 149 -14.29 -4.17 -11.22
C ALA A 149 -13.82 -4.37 -9.76
N ILE A 150 -14.75 -4.63 -8.84
CA ILE A 150 -14.43 -4.94 -7.43
C ILE A 150 -13.61 -6.23 -7.31
N ALA A 151 -13.95 -7.27 -8.08
CA ALA A 151 -13.22 -8.53 -8.08
C ALA A 151 -11.76 -8.33 -8.50
N LEU A 152 -11.52 -7.57 -9.58
CA LEU A 152 -10.16 -7.21 -9.99
C LEU A 152 -9.42 -6.44 -8.89
N CYS A 153 -10.04 -5.42 -8.28
CA CYS A 153 -9.39 -4.66 -7.21
C CYS A 153 -8.97 -5.57 -6.05
N ARG A 154 -9.79 -6.56 -5.69
CA ARG A 154 -9.46 -7.55 -4.64
C ARG A 154 -8.31 -8.47 -5.05
N GLU A 155 -8.31 -8.94 -6.29
CA GLU A 155 -7.24 -9.78 -6.84
C GLU A 155 -5.89 -9.05 -6.82
N MET A 156 -5.90 -7.79 -7.24
CA MET A 156 -4.72 -6.93 -7.30
C MET A 156 -4.32 -6.34 -5.93
N GLY A 157 -5.14 -6.53 -4.90
CA GLY A 157 -4.90 -5.96 -3.57
C GLY A 157 -5.11 -4.45 -3.48
N TRP A 158 -5.78 -3.84 -4.45
CA TRP A 158 -6.11 -2.41 -4.45
C TRP A 158 -7.22 -2.09 -3.46
N LYS A 159 -7.11 -0.93 -2.82
CA LYS A 159 -8.08 -0.46 -1.83
C LYS A 159 -9.13 0.40 -2.52
N VAL A 160 -10.36 -0.12 -2.60
CA VAL A 160 -11.50 0.66 -3.09
C VAL A 160 -11.89 1.69 -2.03
N VAL A 161 -11.94 2.96 -2.44
CA VAL A 161 -12.47 4.08 -1.66
C VAL A 161 -13.77 4.57 -2.29
N GLU A 162 -14.69 5.08 -1.46
CA GLU A 162 -16.01 5.58 -1.86
C GLU A 162 -16.00 7.08 -2.14
#